data_AF-A0A972HCL8-F1
#
_entry.id   AF-A0A972HCL8-F1
#
_cell.length_a   1.000
_cell.length_b   1.000
_cell.length_c   1.000
_cell.angle_alpha   90.00
_cell.angle_beta   90.00
_cell.angle_gamma   90.00
#
_symmetry.space_group_name_H-M   'P 1'
#
loop_
_entity.id
_entity.type
_entity.pdbx_description
1 polymer ?
#
loop_
_entity_poly.entity_id
_entity_poly.type
_entity_poly.pdbx_seq_one_letter_code
_entity_poly.pdbx_strand_id
1 'polypeptide(L)' 'LATATNPARLMGLADRGSIEAGRRADVVALDPDDRVVGVWVRGQPAHGLS' A
#
# COMPACT_ATOMS: atom_id res chain seq x y z
N LEU A 1 -4.36 -3.47 9.31
CA LEU A 1 -4.58 -2.17 10.00
C LEU A 1 -3.31 -1.65 10.71
N ALA A 2 -2.59 -2.49 11.47
CA ALA A 2 -1.39 -2.06 12.21
C ALA A 2 -0.23 -1.60 11.31
N THR A 3 -0.09 -2.15 10.11
CA THR A 3 1.06 -1.92 9.22
C THR A 3 0.96 -0.68 8.32
N ALA A 4 -0.24 -0.12 8.14
CA ALA A 4 -0.45 1.02 7.23
C ALA A 4 -1.39 2.07 7.83
N THR A 5 -2.61 1.68 8.19
CA THR A 5 -3.66 2.61 8.65
C THR A 5 -3.29 3.33 9.95
N ASN A 6 -2.80 2.61 10.96
CA ASN A 6 -2.46 3.20 12.25
C ASN A 6 -1.25 4.15 12.16
N PRO A 7 -0.12 3.79 11.52
CA PRO A 7 0.97 4.73 11.27
C PRO A 7 0.54 5.96 10.46
N ALA A 8 -0.24 5.78 9.38
CA ALA A 8 -0.73 6.91 8.58
C ALA A 8 -1.59 7.87 9.41
N ARG A 9 -2.48 7.34 10.27
CA ARG A 9 -3.28 8.14 11.19
C ARG A 9 -2.42 8.90 12.21
N LEU A 10 -1.46 8.21 12.84
CA LEU A 10 -0.56 8.82 13.83
C LEU A 10 0.26 9.98 13.22
N MET A 11 0.64 9.84 11.94
CA MET A 11 1.41 10.84 11.21
C MET A 11 0.54 11.91 10.51
N GLY A 12 -0.79 11.85 10.63
CA GLY A 12 -1.69 12.81 9.96
C GLY A 12 -1.74 12.67 8.43
N LEU A 13 -1.38 11.51 7.87
CA LEU A 13 -1.38 11.27 6.43
C LEU A 13 -2.78 10.83 5.97
N ALA A 14 -3.58 11.79 5.51
CA ALA A 14 -4.96 11.54 5.07
C ALA A 14 -5.06 10.84 3.70
N ASP A 15 -4.00 10.87 2.90
CA ASP A 15 -4.00 10.44 1.49
C ASP A 15 -3.57 8.97 1.27
N ARG A 16 -3.27 8.21 2.34
CA ARG A 16 -2.80 6.82 2.26
C ARG A 16 -3.22 5.99 3.48
N GLY A 17 -2.86 4.70 3.49
CA GLY A 17 -3.12 3.81 4.62
C GLY A 17 -4.46 3.07 4.56
N SER A 18 -5.24 3.25 3.50
CA SER A 18 -6.39 2.41 3.12
C SER A 18 -6.53 2.36 1.60
N ILE A 19 -7.29 1.38 1.10
CA ILE A 19 -7.57 1.19 -0.33
C ILE A 19 -8.96 1.76 -0.60
N GLU A 20 -9.00 3.00 -1.10
CA GLU A 20 -10.19 3.76 -1.43
C GLU A 20 -9.92 4.61 -2.67
N ALA A 21 -10.95 4.87 -3.49
CA ALA A 21 -10.82 5.74 -4.64
C ALA A 21 -10.39 7.16 -4.22
N GLY A 22 -9.48 7.77 -4.98
CA GLY A 22 -8.96 9.12 -4.71
C GLY A 22 -7.76 9.17 -3.75
N ARG A 23 -7.39 8.06 -3.10
CA ARG A 23 -6.15 7.97 -2.28
C ARG A 23 -4.93 7.62 -3.14
N ARG A 24 -3.74 7.80 -2.58
CA ARG A 24 -2.48 7.38 -3.22
C ARG A 24 -2.46 5.87 -3.41
N ALA A 25 -2.07 5.45 -4.61
CA ALA A 25 -1.84 4.05 -4.95
C ALA A 25 -0.45 3.57 -4.48
N ASP A 26 -0.22 3.64 -3.17
CA ASP A 26 0.92 3.01 -2.50
C ASP A 26 0.43 1.66 -1.96
N VAL A 27 0.62 0.57 -2.72
CA VAL A 27 -0.01 -0.73 -2.47
C VAL A 27 0.98 -1.88 -2.61
N VAL A 28 0.71 -2.97 -1.89
CA VAL A 28 1.46 -4.22 -1.95
C VAL A 28 0.48 -5.35 -2.26
N ALA A 29 0.79 -6.15 -3.28
CA ALA A 29 0.09 -7.39 -3.57
C ALA A 29 0.76 -8.55 -2.84
N LEU A 30 -0.05 -9.36 -2.18
CA LEU A 30 0.37 -10.58 -1.49
C LEU A 30 -0.25 -11.81 -2.17
N ASP A 31 0.48 -12.91 -2.19
CA ASP A 31 -0.09 -14.22 -2.53
C ASP A 31 -0.86 -14.82 -1.33
N PRO A 32 -1.51 -15.99 -1.47
CA PRO A 32 -2.22 -16.64 -0.37
C PRO A 32 -1.35 -17.06 0.83
N ASP A 33 -0.02 -17.08 0.67
CA ASP A 33 0.96 -17.39 1.73
C ASP A 33 1.54 -16.09 2.35
N ASP A 34 0.90 -14.94 2.13
CA ASP A 34 1.35 -13.61 2.56
C ASP A 34 2.72 -13.17 2.00
N ARG A 35 3.19 -13.77 0.89
CA ARG A 35 4.43 -13.33 0.24
C ARG A 35 4.17 -12.14 -0.66
N VAL A 36 5.09 -11.18 -0.65
CA VAL A 36 5.06 -10.02 -1.56
C VAL A 36 5.31 -10.47 -2.98
N VAL A 37 4.35 -10.20 -3.87
CA VAL A 37 4.44 -10.50 -5.31
C VAL A 37 4.42 -9.25 -6.17
N GLY A 38 4.09 -8.09 -5.60
CA GLY A 38 4.10 -6.80 -6.30
C GLY A 38 4.05 -5.62 -5.33
N VAL A 39 4.70 -4.53 -5.71
CA VAL A 39 4.72 -3.26 -4.97
C VAL A 39 4.57 -2.12 -5.95
N TRP A 40 3.66 -1.20 -5.64
CA TRP A 40 3.48 0.04 -6.37
C TRP A 40 3.62 1.23 -5.45
N VAL A 41 4.28 2.27 -5.93
CA VAL A 41 4.41 3.57 -5.26
C VAL A 41 3.81 4.63 -6.18
N ARG A 42 2.76 5.31 -5.72
CA ARG A 42 1.96 6.27 -6.50
C ARG A 42 1.49 5.68 -7.83
N GLY A 43 1.12 4.40 -7.81
CA GLY A 43 0.65 3.66 -8.99
C GLY A 43 1.75 3.22 -9.95
N GLN A 44 3.03 3.50 -9.66
CA GLN A 44 4.15 3.03 -10.47
C GLN A 44 4.73 1.75 -9.88
N PRO A 45 5.01 0.71 -10.70
CA PRO A 45 5.63 -0.51 -10.22
C PRO A 45 7.03 -0.21 -9.66
N ALA A 46 7.30 -0.72 -8.46
CA ALA A 46 8.56 -0.54 -7.75
C ALA A 46 9.26 -1.88 -7.44
N HIS A 47 8.50 -2.97 -7.34
CA HIS A 47 8.99 -4.32 -7.16
C HIS A 47 7.94 -5.34 -7.62
N GLY A 48 8.38 -6.46 -8.20
CA GLY A 48 7.48 -7.52 -8.67
C GLY A 48 6.81 -7.22 -10.02
N LEU A 49 6.71 -8.29 -10.82
CA LEU A 49 6.31 -8.38 -12.23
C LEU A 49 7.13 -7.53 -13.21
N SER A 50 8.30 -8.07 -13.57
CA SER A 50 8.86 -8.02 -14.94
C SER A 50 8.36 -9.21 -15.76
#